data_AF-A0A970GBY2-F1
#
_entry.id   AF-A0A970GBY2-F1
#
_cell.length_a   1.000
_cell.length_b   1.000
_cell.length_c   1.000
_cell.angle_alpha   90.00
_cell.angle_beta   90.00
_cell.angle_gamma   90.00
#
_symmetry.space_group_name_H-M   'P 1'
#
loop_
_entity.id
_entity.type
_entity.pdbx_description
1 polymer ?
#
loop_
_entity_poly.entity_id
_entity_poly.type
_entity_poly.pdbx_seq_one_letter_code
_entity_poly.pdbx_strand_id
1 'polypeptide(L)'
;MIRKIIPLLLLTLFAGAALAIDPWGEPEILPGSMTVMAQVSISGSPAVNNDVLAAFVNVNGTLQLRGKAFIQVFGGVSGCLIQIYTENNGEIITFKVWDESIQTVFEANQTLVSEVNSIVGSYPDNMYQIEAGQTTVTDPWLEPVILTSSMTVMAKIGISGVPATNEDLLAAFVTVDGIEQLRGKGNISVINGIAGCLLQIYTEVNGETIYFKVWDYSAQQIVNAFPTLNSEVNGIVGSWPNNLFHIYAGDVQTVATPAFLPLGGTYQTAQNVTLTCATSGAQIRYTLNGTDPTETSALYTNPIHLNLNSTTEIRAKAFKEYWIPSNIVSNTYIITGTVPAPSFNPPAGSYLNAIDVIISCALEETVIRYTLDETEPNENSMLFTAPIHINQDTMLKAKAYKTDWLPSNVVSAIYQISSANEDNLNAPLVTGIQNVYPNPFTGCTTIEIAIKEYPQNYLLKIYNIKGEQVRQFNGSAKGIITQNWDGTDNKGNKLAAGVYLLYFQVGSNHYTRKLILQ
;
A
#
# COMPACT_ATOMS: atom_id res chain seq x y z
N MET A 1 -20.81 -97.71 63.38
CA MET A 1 -20.25 -96.49 63.99
C MET A 1 -20.12 -95.47 62.87
N ILE A 2 -20.69 -94.27 63.07
CA ILE A 2 -20.72 -93.09 62.19
C ILE A 2 -21.74 -93.08 61.02
N ARG A 3 -22.81 -92.33 61.28
CA ARG A 3 -23.82 -91.76 60.37
C ARG A 3 -23.29 -90.50 59.68
N LYS A 4 -23.83 -90.15 58.50
CA LYS A 4 -24.50 -88.87 58.14
C LYS A 4 -24.66 -88.82 56.61
N ILE A 5 -25.87 -89.08 56.08
CA ILE A 5 -26.98 -88.11 55.85
C ILE A 5 -26.63 -87.10 54.76
N ILE A 6 -27.20 -87.35 53.58
CA ILE A 6 -27.36 -86.46 52.44
C ILE A 6 -28.23 -85.26 52.88
N PRO A 7 -27.83 -84.00 52.64
CA PRO A 7 -28.77 -82.91 52.64
C PRO A 7 -29.27 -82.65 51.21
N LEU A 8 -30.58 -82.86 51.08
CA LEU A 8 -31.48 -82.25 50.12
C LEU A 8 -31.22 -80.73 50.09
N LEU A 9 -30.76 -80.18 48.96
CA LEU A 9 -30.79 -78.73 48.74
C LEU A 9 -32.06 -78.39 47.98
N LEU A 10 -32.83 -77.53 48.63
CA LEU A 10 -34.15 -77.02 48.28
C LEU A 10 -34.13 -76.40 46.86
N LEU A 11 -35.00 -76.90 45.99
CA LEU A 11 -35.36 -76.25 44.74
C LEU A 11 -36.18 -74.99 45.09
N THR A 12 -35.51 -73.88 45.40
CA THR A 12 -36.16 -72.57 45.36
C THR A 12 -36.28 -72.17 43.90
N LEU A 13 -37.49 -72.31 43.38
CA LEU A 13 -37.93 -71.73 42.12
C LEU A 13 -37.83 -70.19 42.25
N PHE A 14 -36.64 -69.63 42.03
CA PHE A 14 -36.57 -68.22 41.66
C PHE A 14 -37.17 -68.16 40.26
N ALA A 15 -38.31 -67.49 40.14
CA ALA A 15 -38.72 -66.92 38.88
C ALA A 15 -37.58 -66.01 38.42
N GLY A 16 -36.69 -66.55 37.59
CA GLY A 16 -35.66 -65.77 36.94
C GLY A 16 -36.39 -64.72 36.13
N ALA A 17 -36.27 -63.45 36.54
CA ALA A 17 -36.45 -62.36 35.60
C ALA A 17 -35.62 -62.75 34.38
N ALA A 18 -36.26 -62.83 33.21
CA ALA A 18 -35.54 -63.01 31.97
C ALA A 18 -34.46 -61.93 31.95
N LEU A 19 -33.18 -62.33 32.00
CA LEU A 19 -32.10 -61.39 31.77
C LEU A 19 -32.41 -60.74 30.43
N ALA A 20 -32.52 -59.41 30.44
CA ALA A 20 -32.71 -58.71 29.20
C ALA A 20 -31.56 -59.08 28.25
N ILE A 21 -31.91 -59.46 27.02
CA ILE A 21 -30.95 -59.89 26.02
C ILE A 21 -30.78 -58.71 25.07
N ASP A 22 -29.53 -58.33 24.82
CA ASP A 22 -29.22 -57.32 23.81
C ASP A 22 -29.80 -57.73 22.43
N PRO A 23 -30.19 -56.78 21.58
CA PRO A 23 -30.92 -57.10 20.36
C PRO A 23 -30.05 -57.66 19.22
N TRP A 24 -28.74 -57.82 19.41
CA TRP A 24 -27.81 -57.97 18.29
C TRP A 24 -27.25 -59.39 18.08
N GLY A 25 -27.61 -60.36 18.91
CA GLY A 25 -27.08 -61.72 18.80
C GLY A 25 -25.56 -61.75 19.02
N GLU A 26 -24.87 -62.77 18.51
CA GLU A 26 -23.41 -62.88 18.66
C GLU A 26 -22.65 -62.28 17.46
N PRO A 27 -21.47 -61.64 17.69
CA PRO A 27 -20.66 -61.10 16.61
C PRO A 27 -20.20 -62.16 15.60
N GLU A 28 -20.06 -61.76 14.35
CA GLU A 28 -19.40 -62.57 13.33
C GLU A 28 -17.90 -62.66 13.65
N ILE A 29 -17.42 -63.88 13.91
CA ILE A 29 -16.02 -64.14 14.24
C ILE A 29 -15.21 -64.26 12.96
N LEU A 30 -14.20 -63.40 12.82
CA LEU A 30 -13.22 -63.44 11.75
C LEU A 30 -11.82 -63.78 12.32
N PRO A 31 -10.88 -64.29 11.49
CA PRO A 31 -9.54 -64.65 11.90
C PRO A 31 -8.71 -63.48 12.45
N GLY A 32 -8.96 -62.26 11.97
CA GLY A 32 -8.35 -61.04 12.46
C GLY A 32 -9.27 -60.29 13.42
N SER A 33 -8.67 -59.47 14.29
CA SER A 33 -9.43 -58.58 15.17
C SER A 33 -8.61 -57.37 15.57
N MET A 34 -9.29 -56.33 16.02
CA MET A 34 -8.70 -55.23 16.78
C MET A 34 -9.36 -55.15 18.16
N THR A 35 -8.70 -54.47 19.09
CA THR A 35 -9.23 -54.26 20.44
C THR A 35 -9.37 -52.76 20.73
N VAL A 36 -10.48 -52.36 21.32
CA VAL A 36 -10.74 -50.96 21.68
C VAL A 36 -11.04 -50.87 23.16
N MET A 37 -10.29 -50.05 23.89
CA MET A 37 -10.65 -49.62 25.24
C MET A 37 -11.49 -48.36 25.12
N ALA A 38 -12.81 -48.50 25.30
CA ALA A 38 -13.78 -47.43 25.08
C ALA A 38 -14.32 -46.87 26.40
N GLN A 39 -14.49 -45.55 26.47
CA GLN A 39 -15.32 -44.88 27.47
C GLN A 39 -16.66 -44.55 26.82
N VAL A 40 -17.76 -44.86 27.51
CA VAL A 40 -19.09 -44.81 26.90
C VAL A 40 -20.05 -43.95 27.71
N SER A 41 -20.77 -43.08 27.02
CA SER A 41 -21.87 -42.27 27.54
C SER A 41 -23.08 -42.32 26.63
N ILE A 42 -24.27 -42.11 27.21
CA ILE A 42 -25.56 -42.07 26.54
C ILE A 42 -26.23 -40.74 26.87
N SER A 43 -26.55 -39.95 25.85
CA SER A 43 -27.23 -38.65 25.96
C SER A 43 -26.60 -37.71 27.00
N GLY A 44 -25.27 -37.65 27.02
CA GLY A 44 -24.45 -36.79 27.89
C GLY A 44 -24.21 -37.33 29.30
N SER A 45 -24.73 -38.51 29.63
CA SER A 45 -24.51 -39.17 30.93
C SER A 45 -23.64 -40.42 30.76
N PRO A 46 -22.72 -40.75 31.68
CA PRO A 46 -21.99 -42.01 31.62
C PRO A 46 -22.94 -43.21 31.54
N ALA A 47 -22.67 -44.15 30.63
CA ALA A 47 -23.42 -45.39 30.54
C ALA A 47 -23.33 -46.18 31.87
N VAL A 48 -24.25 -47.08 32.13
CA VAL A 48 -24.31 -47.81 33.39
C VAL A 48 -23.85 -49.26 33.24
N ASN A 49 -23.66 -49.95 34.37
CA ASN A 49 -23.35 -51.37 34.36
C ASN A 49 -24.44 -52.15 33.61
N ASN A 50 -24.00 -53.08 32.78
CA ASN A 50 -24.82 -53.98 31.94
C ASN A 50 -25.35 -53.38 30.64
N ASP A 51 -25.14 -52.09 30.36
CA ASP A 51 -25.32 -51.58 28.99
C ASP A 51 -24.36 -52.31 28.04
N VAL A 52 -24.72 -52.41 26.77
CA VAL A 52 -23.92 -53.15 25.78
C VAL A 52 -23.45 -52.20 24.68
N LEU A 53 -22.14 -52.10 24.50
CA LEU A 53 -21.54 -51.49 23.32
C LEU A 53 -21.44 -52.54 22.21
N ALA A 54 -21.92 -52.20 21.02
CA ALA A 54 -21.81 -53.03 19.81
C ALA A 54 -21.12 -52.27 18.68
N ALA A 55 -20.26 -52.98 17.95
CA ALA A 55 -19.51 -52.49 16.81
C ALA A 55 -20.00 -53.17 15.53
N PHE A 56 -20.32 -52.38 14.51
CA PHE A 56 -20.84 -52.85 13.22
C PHE A 56 -19.95 -52.41 12.07
N VAL A 57 -19.88 -53.24 11.05
CA VAL A 57 -19.26 -52.90 9.75
C VAL A 57 -20.29 -53.10 8.66
N ASN A 58 -20.39 -52.14 7.73
CA ASN A 58 -21.25 -52.26 6.56
C ASN A 58 -20.51 -52.99 5.44
N VAL A 59 -20.93 -54.21 5.13
CA VAL A 59 -20.40 -55.01 4.02
C VAL A 59 -21.46 -55.09 2.93
N ASN A 60 -21.20 -54.44 1.79
CA ASN A 60 -22.09 -54.43 0.62
C ASN A 60 -23.54 -54.04 0.93
N GLY A 61 -23.75 -53.06 1.82
CA GLY A 61 -25.08 -52.56 2.21
C GLY A 61 -25.72 -53.30 3.39
N THR A 62 -25.08 -54.34 3.93
CA THR A 62 -25.56 -55.08 5.10
C THR A 62 -24.70 -54.76 6.32
N LEU A 63 -25.31 -54.28 7.40
CA LEU A 63 -24.63 -54.11 8.68
C LEU A 63 -24.39 -55.47 9.33
N GLN A 64 -23.14 -55.76 9.64
CA GLN A 64 -22.74 -57.00 10.31
C GLN A 64 -22.15 -56.66 11.67
N LEU A 65 -22.60 -57.35 12.72
CA LEU A 65 -22.06 -57.20 14.08
C LEU A 65 -20.65 -57.80 14.12
N ARG A 66 -19.65 -56.99 14.47
CA ARG A 66 -18.22 -57.37 14.53
C ARG A 66 -17.66 -57.44 15.94
N GLY A 67 -18.33 -56.85 16.91
CA GLY A 67 -17.92 -56.94 18.30
C GLY A 67 -19.06 -56.49 19.20
N LYS A 68 -19.11 -57.03 20.41
CA LYS A 68 -19.94 -56.49 21.49
C LYS A 68 -19.26 -56.68 22.83
N ALA A 69 -19.50 -55.79 23.78
CA ALA A 69 -18.98 -55.89 25.13
C ALA A 69 -19.93 -55.21 26.13
N PHE A 70 -20.04 -55.79 27.33
CA PHE A 70 -20.72 -55.16 28.44
C PHE A 70 -19.92 -53.97 28.96
N ILE A 71 -20.61 -52.87 29.19
CA ILE A 71 -20.09 -51.66 29.80
C ILE A 71 -20.06 -51.87 31.31
N GLN A 72 -18.95 -51.45 31.92
CA GLN A 72 -18.70 -51.52 33.35
C GLN A 72 -18.22 -50.17 33.86
N VAL A 73 -18.67 -49.83 35.07
CA VAL A 73 -18.23 -48.64 35.79
C VAL A 73 -17.13 -49.03 36.76
N PHE A 74 -15.89 -48.63 36.47
CA PHE A 74 -14.72 -48.91 37.30
C PHE A 74 -13.92 -47.62 37.58
N GLY A 75 -13.72 -47.31 38.87
CA GLY A 75 -13.00 -46.09 39.26
C GLY A 75 -13.70 -44.78 38.85
N GLY A 76 -15.03 -44.79 38.70
CA GLY A 76 -15.81 -43.63 38.24
C GLY A 76 -15.86 -43.45 36.72
N VAL A 77 -15.20 -44.35 35.98
CA VAL A 77 -15.19 -44.35 34.52
C VAL A 77 -16.12 -45.45 34.01
N SER A 78 -17.04 -45.08 33.11
CA SER A 78 -17.90 -46.04 32.43
C SER A 78 -17.30 -46.43 31.09
N GLY A 79 -16.98 -47.71 30.90
CA GLY A 79 -16.32 -48.17 29.69
C GLY A 79 -16.25 -49.68 29.53
N CYS A 80 -15.65 -50.13 28.44
CA CYS A 80 -15.42 -51.55 28.19
C CYS A 80 -14.19 -51.79 27.31
N LEU A 81 -13.68 -53.01 27.37
CA LEU A 81 -12.74 -53.54 26.39
C LEU A 81 -13.54 -54.34 25.37
N ILE A 82 -13.66 -53.83 24.14
CA ILE A 82 -14.38 -54.50 23.06
C ILE A 82 -13.39 -55.06 22.04
N GLN A 83 -13.55 -56.35 21.71
CA GLN A 83 -12.86 -56.97 20.59
C GLN A 83 -13.75 -56.89 19.34
N ILE A 84 -13.17 -56.43 18.24
CA ILE A 84 -13.89 -56.20 16.98
C ILE A 84 -13.20 -57.04 15.89
N TYR A 85 -13.90 -58.03 15.36
CA TYR A 85 -13.39 -58.93 14.33
C TYR A 85 -13.32 -58.23 12.97
N THR A 86 -12.19 -58.35 12.27
CA THR A 86 -11.92 -57.68 10.99
C THR A 86 -10.75 -58.38 10.29
N GLU A 87 -10.84 -58.58 8.98
CA GLU A 87 -9.75 -59.15 8.17
C GLU A 87 -8.99 -58.10 7.35
N ASN A 88 -9.58 -56.92 7.18
CA ASN A 88 -9.08 -55.88 6.29
C ASN A 88 -8.85 -54.59 7.09
N ASN A 89 -7.72 -53.93 6.83
CA ASN A 89 -7.54 -52.55 7.29
C ASN A 89 -8.45 -51.63 6.46
N GLY A 90 -8.98 -50.58 7.08
CA GLY A 90 -9.74 -49.56 6.38
C GLY A 90 -11.26 -49.73 6.38
N GLU A 91 -11.80 -50.75 7.06
CA GLU A 91 -13.26 -50.89 7.24
C GLU A 91 -13.74 -49.79 8.22
N ILE A 92 -14.89 -49.18 7.91
CA ILE A 92 -15.50 -48.20 8.79
C ILE A 92 -16.37 -48.94 9.81
N ILE A 93 -15.99 -48.82 11.07
CA ILE A 93 -16.72 -49.34 12.22
C ILE A 93 -17.63 -48.24 12.75
N THR A 94 -18.92 -48.55 12.86
CA THR A 94 -19.93 -47.71 13.53
C THR A 94 -20.36 -48.37 14.83
N PHE A 95 -20.69 -47.57 15.85
CA PHE A 95 -21.06 -48.10 17.16
C PHE A 95 -22.53 -47.86 17.48
N LYS A 96 -23.10 -48.76 18.27
CA LYS A 96 -24.39 -48.59 18.93
C LYS A 96 -24.27 -48.98 20.38
N VAL A 97 -25.09 -48.37 21.24
CA VAL A 97 -25.17 -48.70 22.66
C VAL A 97 -26.61 -49.10 22.98
N TRP A 98 -26.77 -50.25 23.61
CA TRP A 98 -28.05 -50.70 24.12
C TRP A 98 -28.11 -50.41 25.61
N ASP A 99 -29.04 -49.56 26.00
CA ASP A 99 -29.34 -49.24 27.39
C ASP A 99 -30.24 -50.34 27.95
N GLU A 100 -29.69 -51.12 28.89
CA GLU A 100 -30.41 -52.25 29.49
C GLU A 100 -31.58 -51.78 30.34
N SER A 101 -31.43 -50.64 31.02
CA SER A 101 -32.44 -50.17 31.97
C SER A 101 -33.75 -49.78 31.31
N ILE A 102 -33.70 -49.26 30.08
CA ILE A 102 -34.86 -48.83 29.29
C ILE A 102 -35.04 -49.63 27.99
N GLN A 103 -34.28 -50.71 27.80
CA GLN A 103 -34.39 -51.63 26.66
C GLN A 103 -34.31 -50.95 25.29
N THR A 104 -33.50 -49.89 25.16
CA THR A 104 -33.47 -49.04 23.96
C THR A 104 -32.08 -49.02 23.34
N VAL A 105 -32.04 -49.06 22.01
CA VAL A 105 -30.81 -48.90 21.24
C VAL A 105 -30.60 -47.44 20.88
N PHE A 106 -29.39 -46.95 21.14
CA PHE A 106 -28.90 -45.64 20.75
C PHE A 106 -27.78 -45.80 19.72
N GLU A 107 -27.88 -45.06 18.62
CA GLU A 107 -26.77 -44.92 17.67
C GLU A 107 -25.68 -44.04 18.29
N ALA A 108 -24.41 -44.34 18.03
CA ALA A 108 -23.30 -43.48 18.38
C ALA A 108 -22.76 -42.75 17.15
N ASN A 109 -22.33 -41.50 17.33
CA ASN A 109 -21.85 -40.66 16.24
C ASN A 109 -20.40 -40.98 15.84
N GLN A 110 -19.62 -41.55 16.76
CA GLN A 110 -18.21 -41.85 16.52
C GLN A 110 -18.06 -43.06 15.60
N THR A 111 -17.05 -42.98 14.73
CA THR A 111 -16.65 -44.07 13.85
C THR A 111 -15.16 -44.34 13.99
N LEU A 112 -14.77 -45.59 13.77
CA LEU A 112 -13.38 -46.02 13.87
C LEU A 112 -12.99 -46.74 12.57
N VAL A 113 -11.78 -46.49 12.09
CA VAL A 113 -11.24 -47.23 10.94
C VAL A 113 -10.51 -48.47 11.46
N SER A 114 -10.83 -49.64 10.90
CA SER A 114 -10.24 -50.90 11.34
C SER A 114 -8.75 -51.00 11.02
N GLU A 115 -7.98 -51.51 11.97
CA GLU A 115 -6.59 -51.94 11.78
C GLU A 115 -6.39 -53.32 12.45
N VAL A 116 -6.13 -54.35 11.65
CA VAL A 116 -6.00 -55.74 12.12
C VAL A 116 -4.85 -55.87 13.13
N ASN A 117 -5.12 -56.54 14.25
CA ASN A 117 -4.23 -56.76 15.39
C ASN A 117 -3.81 -55.49 16.15
N SER A 118 -4.51 -54.37 15.96
CA SER A 118 -4.25 -53.12 16.69
C SER A 118 -5.00 -53.04 18.02
N ILE A 119 -4.54 -52.12 18.88
CA ILE A 119 -5.20 -51.73 20.11
C ILE A 119 -5.45 -50.21 20.05
N VAL A 120 -6.70 -49.81 20.26
CA VAL A 120 -7.09 -48.39 20.33
C VAL A 120 -7.45 -48.05 21.77
N GLY A 121 -6.77 -47.03 22.28
CA GLY A 121 -6.97 -46.50 23.61
C GLY A 121 -6.32 -47.30 24.75
N SER A 122 -6.28 -46.69 25.92
CA SER A 122 -5.73 -47.26 27.15
C SER A 122 -6.42 -46.69 28.38
N TYR A 123 -6.76 -47.54 29.34
CA TYR A 123 -7.30 -47.11 30.63
C TYR A 123 -6.19 -46.62 31.58
N PRO A 124 -6.41 -45.55 32.38
CA PRO A 124 -7.61 -44.70 32.41
C PRO A 124 -7.56 -43.48 31.49
N ASP A 125 -6.36 -43.04 31.07
CA ASP A 125 -6.17 -41.66 30.61
C ASP A 125 -6.44 -41.42 29.10
N ASN A 126 -6.53 -42.47 28.28
CA ASN A 126 -6.61 -42.32 26.83
C ASN A 126 -7.57 -43.34 26.22
N MET A 127 -8.77 -43.48 26.77
CA MET A 127 -9.80 -44.36 26.19
C MET A 127 -10.48 -43.69 25.00
N TYR A 128 -10.94 -44.51 24.05
CA TYR A 128 -11.71 -44.04 22.92
C TYR A 128 -13.11 -43.62 23.37
N GLN A 129 -13.47 -42.35 23.19
CA GLN A 129 -14.74 -41.80 23.67
C GLN A 129 -15.87 -42.13 22.71
N ILE A 130 -16.93 -42.77 23.21
CA ILE A 130 -18.13 -43.11 22.45
C ILE A 130 -19.33 -42.49 23.15
N GLU A 131 -20.06 -41.65 22.43
CA GLU A 131 -21.26 -40.98 22.90
C GLU A 131 -22.45 -41.43 22.03
N ALA A 132 -23.36 -42.16 22.65
CA ALA A 132 -24.56 -42.67 22.01
C ALA A 132 -25.80 -41.83 22.35
N GLY A 133 -26.78 -41.80 21.47
CA GLY A 133 -28.06 -41.15 21.77
C GLY A 133 -28.00 -39.63 21.82
N GLN A 134 -26.94 -39.05 21.27
CA GLN A 134 -26.92 -37.65 20.87
C GLN A 134 -27.89 -37.47 19.71
N THR A 135 -28.99 -36.77 19.95
CA THR A 135 -29.79 -36.23 18.85
C THR A 135 -28.99 -35.09 18.24
N THR A 136 -28.44 -35.27 17.05
CA THR A 136 -27.81 -34.16 16.30
C THR A 136 -28.86 -33.07 16.11
N VAL A 137 -28.61 -31.89 16.68
CA VAL A 137 -29.49 -30.75 16.49
C VAL A 137 -29.11 -30.13 15.15
N THR A 138 -30.03 -30.18 14.20
CA THR A 138 -29.83 -29.58 12.87
C THR A 138 -30.13 -28.08 12.89
N ASP A 139 -31.11 -27.66 13.70
CA ASP A 139 -31.44 -26.26 13.95
C ASP A 139 -31.76 -26.07 15.45
N PRO A 140 -30.94 -25.30 16.18
CA PRO A 140 -31.12 -25.09 17.61
C PRO A 140 -32.17 -24.01 17.92
N TRP A 141 -32.72 -23.34 16.91
CA TRP A 141 -33.61 -22.19 17.10
C TRP A 141 -35.04 -22.45 16.65
N LEU A 142 -35.97 -21.72 17.30
CA LEU A 142 -37.37 -21.66 16.87
C LEU A 142 -37.51 -20.89 15.54
N GLU A 143 -38.75 -20.70 15.08
CA GLU A 143 -39.03 -19.83 13.94
C GLU A 143 -38.87 -18.35 14.29
N PRO A 144 -38.38 -17.51 13.35
CA PRO A 144 -38.29 -16.08 13.56
C PRO A 144 -39.64 -15.43 13.85
N VAL A 145 -39.63 -14.38 14.66
CA VAL A 145 -40.79 -13.50 14.84
C VAL A 145 -41.02 -12.74 13.54
N ILE A 146 -42.11 -13.06 12.84
CA ILE A 146 -42.48 -12.41 11.59
C ILE A 146 -43.12 -11.06 11.88
N LEU A 147 -42.59 -10.01 11.27
CA LEU A 147 -43.12 -8.65 11.31
C LEU A 147 -43.58 -8.23 9.91
N THR A 148 -44.31 -7.11 9.81
CA THR A 148 -44.89 -6.64 8.54
C THR A 148 -43.85 -6.13 7.55
N SER A 149 -42.66 -5.78 8.05
CA SER A 149 -41.54 -5.28 7.25
C SER A 149 -40.26 -6.07 7.56
N SER A 150 -39.28 -5.96 6.67
CA SER A 150 -38.01 -6.68 6.80
C SER A 150 -36.87 -5.94 6.11
N MET A 151 -35.65 -6.38 6.37
CA MET A 151 -34.45 -6.04 5.61
C MET A 151 -33.79 -7.32 5.09
N THR A 152 -32.91 -7.16 4.11
CA THR A 152 -32.15 -8.28 3.52
C THR A 152 -30.66 -8.06 3.73
N VAL A 153 -29.95 -9.10 4.16
CA VAL A 153 -28.50 -9.09 4.33
C VAL A 153 -27.89 -10.22 3.52
N MET A 154 -26.97 -9.88 2.60
CA MET A 154 -26.12 -10.85 1.94
C MET A 154 -24.76 -10.89 2.66
N ALA A 155 -24.55 -11.93 3.45
CA ALA A 155 -23.39 -12.04 4.34
C ALA A 155 -22.37 -13.08 3.86
N LYS A 156 -21.10 -12.87 4.20
CA LYS A 156 -20.01 -13.86 4.17
C LYS A 156 -19.70 -14.25 5.62
N ILE A 157 -19.64 -15.54 5.91
CA ILE A 157 -19.60 -16.05 7.29
C ILE A 157 -18.32 -16.87 7.50
N GLY A 158 -17.58 -16.53 8.56
CA GLY A 158 -16.51 -17.35 9.09
C GLY A 158 -16.74 -17.71 10.54
N ILE A 159 -16.19 -18.84 10.97
CA ILE A 159 -16.18 -19.31 12.35
C ILE A 159 -14.72 -19.48 12.75
N SER A 160 -14.29 -18.81 13.82
CA SER A 160 -12.95 -18.93 14.40
C SER A 160 -11.79 -18.81 13.39
N GLY A 161 -11.94 -17.90 12.41
CA GLY A 161 -10.90 -17.63 11.40
C GLY A 161 -10.90 -18.56 10.19
N VAL A 162 -11.89 -19.45 10.05
CA VAL A 162 -12.09 -20.31 8.86
C VAL A 162 -13.48 -20.10 8.24
N PRO A 163 -13.69 -20.42 6.94
CA PRO A 163 -15.02 -20.40 6.36
C PRO A 163 -16.01 -21.30 7.12
N ALA A 164 -17.26 -20.85 7.26
CA ALA A 164 -18.35 -21.73 7.67
C ALA A 164 -18.67 -22.78 6.58
N THR A 165 -19.43 -23.81 6.94
CA THR A 165 -19.81 -24.94 6.08
C THR A 165 -21.28 -24.86 5.65
N ASN A 166 -21.72 -25.80 4.81
CA ASN A 166 -23.13 -25.90 4.39
C ASN A 166 -24.06 -26.46 5.48
N GLU A 167 -23.50 -27.01 6.56
CA GLU A 167 -24.27 -27.58 7.67
C GLU A 167 -24.56 -26.54 8.75
N ASP A 168 -23.85 -25.40 8.72
CA ASP A 168 -23.99 -24.32 9.67
C ASP A 168 -25.18 -23.40 9.34
N LEU A 169 -25.75 -22.78 10.38
CA LEU A 169 -26.87 -21.85 10.24
C LEU A 169 -26.51 -20.47 10.77
N LEU A 170 -26.95 -19.42 10.07
CA LEU A 170 -26.84 -18.04 10.52
C LEU A 170 -28.18 -17.58 11.10
N ALA A 171 -28.15 -16.94 12.27
CA ALA A 171 -29.30 -16.34 12.92
C ALA A 171 -29.06 -14.88 13.30
N ALA A 172 -30.11 -14.06 13.19
CA ALA A 172 -30.13 -12.65 13.54
C ALA A 172 -31.15 -12.39 14.66
N PHE A 173 -30.73 -11.65 15.69
CA PHE A 173 -31.49 -11.35 16.88
C PHE A 173 -31.59 -9.85 17.11
N VAL A 174 -32.70 -9.42 17.70
CA VAL A 174 -32.88 -8.06 18.22
C VAL A 174 -33.35 -8.17 19.66
N THR A 175 -32.86 -7.28 20.54
CA THR A 175 -33.31 -7.19 21.93
C THR A 175 -34.46 -6.20 22.05
N VAL A 176 -35.64 -6.66 22.46
CA VAL A 176 -36.81 -5.83 22.74
C VAL A 176 -37.19 -6.01 24.20
N ASP A 177 -37.24 -4.91 24.95
CA ASP A 177 -37.53 -4.90 26.38
C ASP A 177 -36.66 -5.88 27.21
N GLY A 178 -35.38 -6.00 26.81
CA GLY A 178 -34.41 -6.89 27.47
C GLY A 178 -34.51 -8.36 27.06
N ILE A 179 -35.42 -8.73 26.15
CA ILE A 179 -35.59 -10.10 25.66
C ILE A 179 -35.01 -10.20 24.24
N GLU A 180 -34.10 -11.13 24.02
CA GLU A 180 -33.64 -11.47 22.67
C GLU A 180 -34.75 -12.15 21.88
N GLN A 181 -34.99 -11.67 20.67
CA GLN A 181 -35.97 -12.24 19.77
C GLN A 181 -35.30 -12.56 18.43
N LEU A 182 -35.49 -13.79 17.96
CA LEU A 182 -35.02 -14.20 16.63
C LEU A 182 -35.81 -13.44 15.56
N ARG A 183 -35.10 -12.74 14.67
CA ARG A 183 -35.67 -11.95 13.57
C ARG A 183 -35.38 -12.51 12.19
N GLY A 184 -34.45 -13.45 12.08
CA GLY A 184 -34.15 -14.14 10.84
C GLY A 184 -33.22 -15.31 11.10
N LYS A 185 -33.38 -16.39 10.35
CA LYS A 185 -32.40 -17.49 10.28
C LYS A 185 -32.29 -17.97 8.83
N GLY A 186 -31.13 -18.50 8.45
CA GLY A 186 -30.87 -18.95 7.10
C GLY A 186 -29.72 -19.94 7.00
N ASN A 187 -29.79 -20.79 5.99
CA ASN A 187 -28.74 -21.77 5.70
C ASN A 187 -27.52 -21.08 5.09
N ILE A 188 -26.34 -21.51 5.51
CA ILE A 188 -25.08 -21.09 4.89
C ILE A 188 -24.84 -21.96 3.64
N SER A 189 -24.36 -21.33 2.57
CA SER A 189 -24.02 -21.99 1.31
C SER A 189 -22.62 -21.61 0.86
N VAL A 190 -21.81 -22.60 0.52
CA VAL A 190 -20.46 -22.39 0.01
C VAL A 190 -20.48 -22.37 -1.51
N ILE A 191 -20.30 -21.19 -2.09
CA ILE A 191 -20.27 -20.98 -3.55
C ILE A 191 -18.92 -20.39 -3.93
N ASN A 192 -18.18 -21.03 -4.85
CA ASN A 192 -16.83 -20.62 -5.26
C ASN A 192 -15.87 -20.40 -4.07
N GLY A 193 -15.97 -21.24 -3.03
CA GLY A 193 -15.15 -21.15 -1.83
C GLY A 193 -15.58 -20.06 -0.82
N ILE A 194 -16.67 -19.33 -1.10
CA ILE A 194 -17.21 -18.32 -0.19
C ILE A 194 -18.42 -18.92 0.52
N ALA A 195 -18.32 -19.08 1.84
CA ALA A 195 -19.44 -19.39 2.72
C ALA A 195 -20.33 -18.14 2.90
N GLY A 196 -21.50 -18.14 2.29
CA GLY A 196 -22.42 -17.01 2.28
C GLY A 196 -23.85 -17.37 2.68
N CYS A 197 -24.60 -16.38 3.15
CA CYS A 197 -26.02 -16.52 3.50
C CYS A 197 -26.78 -15.29 3.02
N LEU A 198 -27.88 -15.51 2.29
CA LEU A 198 -28.89 -14.49 2.04
C LEU A 198 -29.92 -14.57 3.16
N LEU A 199 -29.89 -13.60 4.08
CA LEU A 199 -30.71 -13.60 5.28
C LEU A 199 -31.78 -12.50 5.20
N GLN A 200 -33.04 -12.89 5.35
CA GLN A 200 -34.13 -11.95 5.62
C GLN A 200 -34.25 -11.73 7.14
N ILE A 201 -34.34 -10.47 7.56
CA ILE A 201 -34.43 -10.08 8.97
C ILE A 201 -35.67 -9.20 9.14
N TYR A 202 -36.67 -9.67 9.89
CA TYR A 202 -37.89 -8.91 10.15
C TYR A 202 -37.61 -7.71 11.06
N THR A 203 -38.12 -6.54 10.68
CA THR A 203 -37.94 -5.28 11.43
C THR A 203 -38.97 -4.26 10.95
N GLU A 204 -39.54 -3.49 11.87
CA GLU A 204 -40.52 -2.41 11.58
C GLU A 204 -39.98 -1.03 11.96
N VAL A 205 -38.83 -0.97 12.60
CA VAL A 205 -38.23 0.26 13.13
C VAL A 205 -36.78 0.34 12.67
N ASN A 206 -36.38 1.51 12.17
CA ASN A 206 -34.98 1.76 11.83
C ASN A 206 -34.14 1.95 13.10
N GLY A 207 -32.92 1.42 13.07
CA GLY A 207 -31.94 1.63 14.14
C GLY A 207 -31.99 0.62 15.29
N GLU A 208 -32.77 -0.45 15.18
CA GLU A 208 -32.65 -1.58 16.10
C GLU A 208 -31.27 -2.23 15.91
N THR A 209 -30.59 -2.56 17.01
CA THR A 209 -29.31 -3.27 16.92
C THR A 209 -29.57 -4.76 16.70
N ILE A 210 -29.08 -5.25 15.57
CA ILE A 210 -29.10 -6.66 15.18
C ILE A 210 -27.78 -7.31 15.61
N TYR A 211 -27.91 -8.41 16.34
CA TYR A 211 -26.81 -9.28 16.75
C TYR A 211 -26.89 -10.59 15.96
N PHE A 212 -25.74 -11.16 15.62
CA PHE A 212 -25.69 -12.42 14.88
C PHE A 212 -25.18 -13.54 15.77
N LYS A 213 -25.69 -14.74 15.53
CA LYS A 213 -25.17 -15.99 16.09
C LYS A 213 -25.09 -17.03 14.97
N VAL A 214 -24.16 -17.96 15.08
CA VAL A 214 -23.99 -19.06 14.13
C VAL A 214 -24.12 -20.38 14.90
N TRP A 215 -24.86 -21.32 14.33
CA TRP A 215 -24.89 -22.71 14.78
C TRP A 215 -23.76 -23.41 14.07
N ASP A 216 -22.72 -23.75 14.83
CA ASP A 216 -21.63 -24.59 14.35
C ASP A 216 -22.09 -26.05 14.50
N TYR A 217 -22.51 -26.64 13.39
CA TYR A 217 -23.07 -28.01 13.39
C TYR A 217 -22.00 -29.02 13.78
N SER A 218 -20.76 -28.83 13.32
CA SER A 218 -19.66 -29.76 13.59
C SER A 218 -19.32 -29.83 15.08
N ALA A 219 -19.40 -28.69 15.76
CA ALA A 219 -19.15 -28.57 17.19
C ALA A 219 -20.42 -28.64 18.06
N GLN A 220 -21.60 -28.76 17.44
CA GLN A 220 -22.92 -28.76 18.09
C GLN A 220 -23.10 -27.62 19.11
N GLN A 221 -22.73 -26.40 18.72
CA GLN A 221 -22.79 -25.24 19.60
C GLN A 221 -23.23 -23.95 18.89
N ILE A 222 -23.86 -23.06 19.66
CA ILE A 222 -24.15 -21.70 19.22
C ILE A 222 -22.95 -20.82 19.56
N VAL A 223 -22.38 -20.16 18.56
CA VAL A 223 -21.33 -19.17 18.72
C VAL A 223 -21.85 -17.76 18.43
N ASN A 224 -21.45 -16.80 19.26
CA ASN A 224 -21.75 -15.39 19.01
C ASN A 224 -20.94 -14.89 17.81
N ALA A 225 -21.49 -13.92 17.09
CA ALA A 225 -20.87 -13.35 15.92
C ALA A 225 -20.93 -11.82 15.89
N PHE A 226 -20.03 -11.22 15.13
CA PHE A 226 -19.91 -9.78 14.95
C PHE A 226 -19.59 -9.46 13.47
N PRO A 227 -19.71 -8.19 13.03
CA PRO A 227 -20.19 -7.03 13.77
C PRO A 227 -21.70 -7.08 13.98
N THR A 228 -22.22 -6.17 14.80
CA THR A 228 -23.65 -5.87 14.82
C THR A 228 -24.04 -5.04 13.60
N LEU A 229 -25.34 -4.98 13.32
CA LEU A 229 -25.89 -4.17 12.24
C LEU A 229 -27.07 -3.36 12.77
N ASN A 230 -27.22 -2.11 12.32
CA ASN A 230 -28.43 -1.35 12.62
C ASN A 230 -29.50 -1.69 11.57
N SER A 231 -30.72 -1.95 12.03
CA SER A 231 -31.84 -2.28 11.14
C SER A 231 -32.21 -1.10 10.25
N GLU A 232 -32.58 -1.41 9.01
CA GLU A 232 -33.17 -0.47 8.07
C GLU A 232 -34.37 -1.14 7.39
N VAL A 233 -35.57 -0.64 7.64
CA VAL A 233 -36.82 -1.13 7.06
C VAL A 233 -36.74 -1.11 5.53
N ASN A 234 -36.94 -2.26 4.90
CA ASN A 234 -36.76 -2.52 3.46
C ASN A 234 -35.31 -2.32 2.95
N GLY A 235 -34.33 -2.22 3.85
CA GLY A 235 -32.92 -2.07 3.53
C GLY A 235 -32.32 -3.34 2.93
N ILE A 236 -31.27 -3.14 2.12
CA ILE A 236 -30.45 -4.22 1.56
C ILE A 236 -29.01 -3.95 1.95
N VAL A 237 -28.40 -4.90 2.65
CA VAL A 237 -26.99 -4.84 3.05
C VAL A 237 -26.21 -5.92 2.30
N GLY A 238 -25.17 -5.46 1.63
CA GLY A 238 -24.26 -6.29 0.86
C GLY A 238 -24.80 -6.74 -0.51
N SER A 239 -23.90 -7.22 -1.35
CA SER A 239 -24.20 -7.77 -2.68
C SER A 239 -23.16 -8.78 -3.12
N TRP A 240 -23.63 -9.84 -3.78
CA TRP A 240 -22.77 -10.88 -4.33
C TRP A 240 -22.08 -10.44 -5.62
N PRO A 241 -20.81 -10.85 -5.88
CA PRO A 241 -19.89 -11.52 -4.96
C PRO A 241 -18.96 -10.57 -4.19
N ASN A 242 -18.91 -9.29 -4.57
CA ASN A 242 -17.78 -8.41 -4.24
C ASN A 242 -18.01 -7.47 -3.04
N ASN A 243 -19.22 -7.39 -2.50
CA ASN A 243 -19.55 -6.47 -1.41
C ASN A 243 -20.40 -7.18 -0.36
N LEU A 244 -19.95 -8.33 0.13
CA LEU A 244 -20.68 -9.08 1.15
C LEU A 244 -20.53 -8.42 2.52
N PHE A 245 -21.53 -8.59 3.39
CA PHE A 245 -21.40 -8.21 4.79
C PHE A 245 -20.63 -9.29 5.55
N HIS A 246 -19.44 -8.97 6.08
CA HIS A 246 -18.61 -9.98 6.72
C HIS A 246 -19.04 -10.21 8.17
N ILE A 247 -19.45 -11.44 8.48
CA ILE A 247 -19.79 -11.92 9.82
C ILE A 247 -18.71 -12.89 10.27
N TYR A 248 -18.17 -12.63 11.45
CA TYR A 248 -17.15 -13.45 12.08
C TYR A 248 -17.71 -13.99 13.40
N ALA A 249 -17.77 -15.30 13.52
CA ALA A 249 -18.31 -16.02 14.67
C ALA A 249 -17.23 -16.76 15.45
N GLY A 250 -17.48 -17.04 16.73
CA GLY A 250 -16.57 -17.83 17.57
C GLY A 250 -15.32 -17.08 18.02
N ASP A 251 -14.18 -17.77 18.06
CA ASP A 251 -12.89 -17.23 18.52
C ASP A 251 -12.23 -16.40 17.43
N VAL A 252 -12.64 -15.15 17.31
CA VAL A 252 -12.18 -14.33 16.19
C VAL A 252 -10.88 -13.60 16.49
N GLN A 253 -10.09 -13.45 15.44
CA GLN A 253 -8.78 -12.83 15.44
C GLN A 253 -8.76 -11.57 14.58
N THR A 254 -7.96 -10.59 15.00
CA THR A 254 -7.76 -9.32 14.27
C THR A 254 -6.40 -9.32 13.59
N VAL A 255 -6.36 -8.83 12.35
CA VAL A 255 -5.12 -8.66 11.60
C VAL A 255 -4.28 -7.53 12.20
N ALA A 256 -2.99 -7.76 12.36
CA ALA A 256 -2.06 -6.76 12.86
C ALA A 256 -1.97 -5.56 11.90
N THR A 257 -1.95 -4.34 12.47
CA THR A 257 -1.78 -3.11 11.69
C THR A 257 -0.46 -3.12 10.91
N PRO A 258 -0.46 -2.72 9.63
CA PRO A 258 0.77 -2.58 8.86
C PRO A 258 1.80 -1.66 9.54
N ALA A 259 3.08 -2.00 9.41
CA ALA A 259 4.20 -1.16 9.85
C ALA A 259 4.95 -0.61 8.63
N PHE A 260 5.35 0.65 8.71
CA PHE A 260 6.08 1.39 7.68
C PHE A 260 7.58 1.43 7.98
N LEU A 261 8.41 1.28 6.94
CA LEU A 261 9.85 1.52 7.03
C LEU A 261 10.35 2.17 5.72
N PRO A 262 10.94 3.38 5.76
CA PRO A 262 11.12 4.24 6.93
C PRO A 262 9.78 4.83 7.44
N LEU A 263 9.77 5.38 8.65
CA LEU A 263 8.60 6.08 9.18
C LEU A 263 8.35 7.40 8.42
N GLY A 264 7.13 7.94 8.53
CA GLY A 264 6.79 9.25 7.95
C GLY A 264 7.70 10.37 8.46
N GLY A 265 7.96 11.36 7.61
CA GLY A 265 8.87 12.47 7.92
C GLY A 265 9.41 13.17 6.68
N THR A 266 10.35 14.07 6.90
CA THR A 266 11.02 14.84 5.85
C THR A 266 12.36 14.23 5.49
N TYR A 267 12.61 14.01 4.20
CA TYR A 267 13.82 13.40 3.68
C TYR A 267 14.38 14.21 2.52
N GLN A 268 15.71 14.37 2.46
CA GLN A 268 16.38 15.13 1.39
C GLN A 268 16.83 14.25 0.20
N THR A 269 16.56 12.94 0.28
CA THR A 269 16.85 11.95 -0.76
C THR A 269 15.60 11.12 -1.03
N ALA A 270 15.47 10.62 -2.27
CA ALA A 270 14.37 9.75 -2.67
C ALA A 270 14.27 8.52 -1.74
N GLN A 271 13.04 8.11 -1.42
CA GLN A 271 12.78 7.04 -0.46
C GLN A 271 12.08 5.85 -1.13
N ASN A 272 12.32 4.64 -0.61
CA ASN A 272 11.57 3.44 -0.93
C ASN A 272 10.88 2.95 0.34
N VAL A 273 9.56 3.14 0.42
CA VAL A 273 8.78 2.79 1.61
C VAL A 273 8.35 1.32 1.53
N THR A 274 8.73 0.57 2.56
CA THR A 274 8.39 -0.83 2.74
C THR A 274 7.26 -0.97 3.76
N LEU A 275 6.28 -1.83 3.47
CA LEU A 275 5.17 -2.16 4.37
C LEU A 275 5.29 -3.61 4.82
N THR A 276 5.06 -3.87 6.11
CA THR A 276 5.06 -5.23 6.67
C THR A 276 3.85 -5.44 7.57
N CYS A 277 3.44 -6.70 7.75
CA CYS A 277 2.37 -7.08 8.67
C CYS A 277 2.81 -8.31 9.46
N ALA A 278 2.62 -8.29 10.78
CA ALA A 278 3.00 -9.40 11.65
C ALA A 278 2.08 -10.62 11.49
N THR A 279 0.85 -10.43 10.99
CA THR A 279 -0.08 -11.53 10.74
C THR A 279 0.33 -12.28 9.46
N SER A 280 0.80 -13.52 9.63
CA SER A 280 1.17 -14.38 8.50
C SER A 280 0.00 -14.60 7.54
N GLY A 281 0.28 -14.46 6.24
CA GLY A 281 -0.69 -14.59 5.15
C GLY A 281 -1.63 -13.38 4.96
N ALA A 282 -1.47 -12.30 5.72
CA ALA A 282 -2.25 -11.09 5.51
C ALA A 282 -1.81 -10.33 4.24
N GLN A 283 -2.79 -9.78 3.53
CA GLN A 283 -2.59 -8.93 2.37
C GLN A 283 -2.66 -7.46 2.79
N ILE A 284 -1.59 -6.69 2.52
CA ILE A 284 -1.58 -5.26 2.78
C ILE A 284 -2.12 -4.53 1.56
N ARG A 285 -3.13 -3.69 1.75
CA ARG A 285 -3.70 -2.80 0.73
C ARG A 285 -3.35 -1.36 1.09
N TYR A 286 -3.12 -0.52 0.09
CA TYR A 286 -2.74 0.87 0.32
C TYR A 286 -3.34 1.84 -0.70
N THR A 287 -3.29 3.12 -0.35
CA THR A 287 -3.72 4.25 -1.19
C THR A 287 -2.72 5.40 -1.04
N LEU A 288 -2.62 6.22 -2.10
CA LEU A 288 -1.72 7.39 -2.17
C LEU A 288 -2.48 8.71 -2.40
N ASN A 289 -3.81 8.64 -2.49
CA ASN A 289 -4.73 9.74 -2.80
C ASN A 289 -5.49 10.22 -1.55
N GLY A 290 -5.13 9.74 -0.36
CA GLY A 290 -5.76 10.08 0.91
C GLY A 290 -7.06 9.32 1.24
N THR A 291 -7.58 8.46 0.36
CA THR A 291 -8.78 7.65 0.68
C THR A 291 -8.44 6.42 1.52
N ASP A 292 -9.39 5.91 2.30
CA ASP A 292 -9.16 4.71 3.12
C ASP A 292 -9.02 3.44 2.26
N PRO A 293 -8.02 2.58 2.53
CA PRO A 293 -7.85 1.34 1.78
C PRO A 293 -8.99 0.33 2.04
N THR A 294 -9.51 -0.22 0.96
CA THR A 294 -10.48 -1.32 0.90
C THR A 294 -9.83 -2.62 0.43
N GLU A 295 -10.54 -3.75 0.48
CA GLU A 295 -10.06 -5.03 -0.06
C GLU A 295 -9.73 -4.98 -1.57
N THR A 296 -10.36 -4.05 -2.30
CA THR A 296 -10.15 -3.84 -3.73
C THR A 296 -9.08 -2.78 -4.04
N SER A 297 -8.51 -2.12 -3.04
CA SER A 297 -7.41 -1.16 -3.22
C SER A 297 -6.13 -1.84 -3.71
N ALA A 298 -5.12 -1.05 -4.06
CA ALA A 298 -3.86 -1.56 -4.59
C ALA A 298 -3.20 -2.54 -3.60
N LEU A 299 -2.85 -3.75 -4.08
CA LEU A 299 -2.12 -4.73 -3.28
C LEU A 299 -0.65 -4.32 -3.19
N TYR A 300 -0.15 -4.22 -1.97
CA TYR A 300 1.26 -4.00 -1.73
C TYR A 300 2.06 -5.26 -2.06
N THR A 301 2.94 -5.17 -3.07
CA THR A 301 3.80 -6.27 -3.53
C THR A 301 5.27 -5.86 -3.65
N ASN A 302 5.55 -4.56 -3.77
CA ASN A 302 6.89 -4.00 -3.91
C ASN A 302 6.98 -2.69 -3.13
N PRO A 303 8.19 -2.26 -2.69
CA PRO A 303 8.38 -0.96 -2.06
C PRO A 303 7.82 0.20 -2.89
N ILE A 304 7.21 1.17 -2.21
CA ILE A 304 6.63 2.36 -2.82
C ILE A 304 7.73 3.40 -3.00
N HIS A 305 8.08 3.71 -4.26
CA HIS A 305 9.11 4.68 -4.59
C HIS A 305 8.58 6.12 -4.54
N LEU A 306 9.25 6.98 -3.76
CA LEU A 306 8.93 8.40 -3.61
C LEU A 306 10.05 9.26 -4.19
N ASN A 307 9.72 10.06 -5.21
CA ASN A 307 10.65 10.91 -5.95
C ASN A 307 11.05 12.16 -5.14
N LEU A 308 12.17 12.78 -5.50
CA LEU A 308 12.54 14.11 -4.99
C LEU A 308 11.44 15.14 -5.29
N ASN A 309 11.35 16.15 -4.44
CA ASN A 309 10.45 17.30 -4.56
C ASN A 309 8.97 16.88 -4.57
N SER A 310 8.60 15.93 -3.72
CA SER A 310 7.25 15.39 -3.64
C SER A 310 6.74 15.31 -2.20
N THR A 311 5.43 15.45 -2.03
CA THR A 311 4.73 15.17 -0.77
C THR A 311 3.73 14.06 -1.03
N THR A 312 3.77 13.00 -0.23
CA THR A 312 2.88 11.84 -0.41
C THR A 312 2.39 11.34 0.95
N GLU A 313 1.07 11.25 1.10
CA GLU A 313 0.45 10.51 2.20
C GLU A 313 0.20 9.06 1.74
N ILE A 314 0.64 8.09 2.54
CA ILE A 314 0.40 6.68 2.30
C ILE A 314 -0.49 6.15 3.41
N ARG A 315 -1.68 5.67 3.05
CA ARG A 315 -2.57 4.94 3.97
C ARG A 315 -2.49 3.45 3.68
N ALA A 316 -2.42 2.63 4.71
CA ALA A 316 -2.37 1.17 4.59
C ALA A 316 -3.32 0.48 5.56
N LYS A 317 -3.89 -0.64 5.11
CA LYS A 317 -4.74 -1.55 5.89
C LYS A 317 -4.45 -2.99 5.48
N ALA A 318 -4.37 -3.90 6.44
CA ALA A 318 -4.14 -5.31 6.18
C ALA A 318 -5.44 -6.12 6.30
N PHE A 319 -5.60 -7.09 5.40
CA PHE A 319 -6.76 -7.96 5.29
C PHE A 319 -6.32 -9.41 5.30
N LYS A 320 -7.12 -10.26 5.93
CA LYS A 320 -6.98 -11.71 5.88
C LYS A 320 -8.38 -12.30 5.90
N GLU A 321 -8.58 -13.30 5.07
CA GLU A 321 -9.86 -13.99 4.96
C GLU A 321 -10.35 -14.48 6.33
N TYR A 322 -11.63 -14.21 6.62
CA TYR A 322 -12.32 -14.58 7.87
C TYR A 322 -11.70 -14.02 9.17
N TRP A 323 -10.85 -13.01 9.08
CA TRP A 323 -10.29 -12.28 10.23
C TRP A 323 -10.77 -10.83 10.21
N ILE A 324 -10.86 -10.20 11.37
CA ILE A 324 -11.15 -8.76 11.42
C ILE A 324 -10.00 -8.02 10.73
N PRO A 325 -10.27 -7.16 9.72
CA PRO A 325 -9.23 -6.35 9.10
C PRO A 325 -8.51 -5.47 10.13
N SER A 326 -7.26 -5.11 9.85
CA SER A 326 -6.49 -4.25 10.75
C SER A 326 -7.10 -2.84 10.85
N ASN A 327 -6.64 -2.06 11.84
CA ASN A 327 -6.84 -0.61 11.79
C ASN A 327 -6.11 0.00 10.59
N ILE A 328 -6.59 1.16 10.15
CA ILE A 328 -5.90 1.96 9.12
C ILE A 328 -4.74 2.70 9.79
N VAL A 329 -3.59 2.71 9.12
CA VAL A 329 -2.42 3.51 9.50
C VAL A 329 -2.05 4.44 8.35
N SER A 330 -1.64 5.67 8.68
CA SER A 330 -1.26 6.69 7.69
C SER A 330 0.07 7.34 8.07
N ASN A 331 0.94 7.52 7.08
CA ASN A 331 2.19 8.27 7.20
C ASN A 331 2.33 9.27 6.04
N THR A 332 2.79 10.47 6.35
CA THR A 332 3.12 11.50 5.36
C THR A 332 4.63 11.58 5.16
N TYR A 333 5.05 11.62 3.89
CA TYR A 333 6.44 11.74 3.47
C TYR A 333 6.61 13.03 2.68
N ILE A 334 7.56 13.86 3.11
CA ILE A 334 7.96 15.07 2.40
C ILE A 334 9.37 14.83 1.89
N ILE A 335 9.51 14.56 0.59
CA ILE A 335 10.79 14.33 -0.04
C ILE A 335 11.25 15.64 -0.67
N THR A 336 12.20 16.30 -0.03
CA THR A 336 12.88 17.49 -0.55
C THR A 336 14.07 17.07 -1.43
N GLY A 337 14.94 18.02 -1.77
CA GLY A 337 16.15 17.75 -2.54
C GLY A 337 17.24 18.76 -2.22
N THR A 338 18.04 19.06 -3.24
CA THR A 338 19.04 20.14 -3.19
C THR A 338 18.49 21.38 -3.87
N VAL A 339 18.66 22.55 -3.25
CA VAL A 339 18.28 23.83 -3.85
C VAL A 339 19.09 24.03 -5.14
N PRO A 340 18.45 24.38 -6.28
CA PRO A 340 19.16 24.70 -7.51
C PRO A 340 20.19 25.81 -7.31
N ALA A 341 21.32 25.76 -8.04
CA ALA A 341 22.30 26.83 -8.00
C ALA A 341 21.66 28.15 -8.48
N PRO A 342 21.90 29.28 -7.79
CA PRO A 342 21.40 30.56 -8.26
C PRO A 342 22.11 30.99 -9.55
N SER A 343 21.49 31.90 -10.30
CA SER A 343 22.02 32.46 -11.54
C SER A 343 22.12 33.98 -11.45
N PHE A 344 23.08 34.55 -12.17
CA PHE A 344 23.34 35.98 -12.19
C PHE A 344 22.90 36.62 -13.50
N ASN A 345 22.28 37.80 -13.40
CA ASN A 345 21.93 38.63 -14.55
C ASN A 345 22.27 40.10 -14.25
N PRO A 346 23.15 40.74 -15.04
CA PRO A 346 23.82 40.21 -16.22
C PRO A 346 24.92 39.18 -15.86
N PRO A 347 25.32 38.31 -16.81
CA PRO A 347 26.34 37.27 -16.55
C PRO A 347 27.71 37.88 -16.25
N ALA A 348 28.63 37.07 -15.72
CA ALA A 348 30.02 37.46 -15.48
C ALA A 348 30.68 38.03 -16.75
N GLY A 349 31.55 39.03 -16.61
CA GLY A 349 32.22 39.66 -17.75
C GLY A 349 32.76 41.06 -17.47
N SER A 350 33.24 41.71 -18.54
CA SER A 350 33.77 43.07 -18.48
C SER A 350 32.71 44.09 -18.93
N TYR A 351 32.54 45.16 -18.14
CA TYR A 351 31.57 46.22 -18.36
C TYR A 351 32.25 47.58 -18.33
N LEU A 352 31.78 48.50 -19.18
CA LEU A 352 32.33 49.86 -19.30
C LEU A 352 31.75 50.86 -18.28
N ASN A 353 30.65 50.47 -17.62
CA ASN A 353 29.94 51.28 -16.63
C ASN A 353 29.55 50.37 -15.46
N ALA A 354 29.20 50.99 -14.33
CA ALA A 354 28.60 50.28 -13.21
C ALA A 354 27.31 49.56 -13.65
N ILE A 355 27.06 48.40 -13.04
CA ILE A 355 25.92 47.53 -13.36
C ILE A 355 25.19 47.14 -12.08
N ASP A 356 23.91 46.80 -12.21
CA ASP A 356 23.14 46.17 -11.15
C ASP A 356 22.95 44.69 -11.46
N VAL A 357 23.49 43.82 -10.60
CA VAL A 357 23.38 42.37 -10.73
C VAL A 357 22.19 41.86 -9.92
N ILE A 358 21.30 41.14 -10.60
CA ILE A 358 20.18 40.42 -10.01
C ILE A 358 20.57 38.95 -9.87
N ILE A 359 20.33 38.39 -8.69
CA ILE A 359 20.49 36.95 -8.42
C ILE A 359 19.09 36.31 -8.44
N SER A 360 18.94 35.20 -9.17
CA SER A 360 17.68 34.46 -9.22
C SER A 360 17.89 32.97 -8.95
N CYS A 361 16.90 32.31 -8.37
CA CYS A 361 16.86 30.86 -8.17
C CYS A 361 15.56 30.32 -8.75
N ALA A 362 15.62 29.17 -9.43
CA ALA A 362 14.45 28.55 -10.06
C ALA A 362 13.47 27.93 -9.04
N LEU A 363 13.93 27.66 -7.82
CA LEU A 363 13.09 27.16 -6.74
C LEU A 363 12.48 28.33 -5.97
N GLU A 364 11.16 28.35 -5.86
CA GLU A 364 10.44 29.39 -5.11
C GLU A 364 10.75 29.34 -3.61
N GLU A 365 10.54 30.48 -2.93
CA GLU A 365 10.75 30.65 -1.49
C GLU A 365 12.18 30.35 -1.01
N THR A 366 13.17 30.47 -1.90
CA THR A 366 14.58 30.33 -1.51
C THR A 366 15.14 31.63 -0.95
N VAL A 367 15.99 31.50 0.06
CA VAL A 367 16.81 32.57 0.62
C VAL A 367 18.17 32.56 -0.06
N ILE A 368 18.57 33.66 -0.69
CA ILE A 368 19.87 33.77 -1.37
C ILE A 368 20.82 34.61 -0.51
N ARG A 369 22.00 34.05 -0.23
CA ARG A 369 23.09 34.70 0.50
C ARG A 369 24.27 34.92 -0.44
N TYR A 370 24.97 36.05 -0.32
CA TYR A 370 26.08 36.39 -1.19
C TYR A 370 27.24 37.09 -0.46
N THR A 371 28.39 37.11 -1.11
CA THR A 371 29.63 37.76 -0.69
C THR A 371 30.29 38.45 -1.88
N LEU A 372 31.02 39.53 -1.62
CA LEU A 372 31.75 40.35 -2.61
C LEU A 372 33.26 40.40 -2.31
N ASP A 373 33.69 39.73 -1.25
CA ASP A 373 35.03 39.77 -0.66
C ASP A 373 35.78 38.43 -0.81
N GLU A 374 35.41 37.67 -1.84
CA GLU A 374 35.96 36.34 -2.16
C GLU A 374 35.64 35.20 -1.18
N THR A 375 35.07 35.50 -0.02
CA THR A 375 34.70 34.49 0.98
C THR A 375 33.53 33.62 0.53
N GLU A 376 33.44 32.39 1.01
CA GLU A 376 32.32 31.50 0.70
C GLU A 376 31.04 31.95 1.44
N PRO A 377 29.91 32.15 0.72
CA PRO A 377 28.67 32.57 1.35
C PRO A 377 28.14 31.50 2.33
N ASN A 378 27.77 31.94 3.52
CA ASN A 378 27.13 31.15 4.56
C ASN A 378 25.83 31.84 5.04
N GLU A 379 25.14 31.27 6.03
CA GLU A 379 23.84 31.77 6.51
C GLU A 379 23.91 33.17 7.13
N ASN A 380 25.10 33.61 7.56
CA ASN A 380 25.34 34.95 8.11
C ASN A 380 25.80 35.96 7.04
N SER A 381 26.06 35.52 5.80
CA SER A 381 26.45 36.41 4.71
C SER A 381 25.30 37.35 4.30
N MET A 382 25.59 38.31 3.43
CA MET A 382 24.62 39.33 3.02
C MET A 382 23.39 38.67 2.39
N LEU A 383 22.20 39.09 2.81
CA LEU A 383 20.93 38.63 2.25
C LEU A 383 20.65 39.39 0.95
N PHE A 384 20.36 38.67 -0.13
CA PHE A 384 19.91 39.29 -1.37
C PHE A 384 18.44 39.71 -1.26
N THR A 385 18.18 41.02 -1.15
CA THR A 385 16.83 41.61 -1.10
C THR A 385 16.59 42.65 -2.20
N ALA A 386 17.65 43.12 -2.86
CA ALA A 386 17.62 44.10 -3.94
C ALA A 386 18.82 43.88 -4.89
N PRO A 387 18.78 44.40 -6.14
CA PRO A 387 19.89 44.31 -7.08
C PRO A 387 21.21 44.81 -6.47
N ILE A 388 22.31 44.13 -6.77
CA ILE A 388 23.65 44.43 -6.25
C ILE A 388 24.36 45.39 -7.21
N HIS A 389 24.63 46.60 -6.74
CA HIS A 389 25.36 47.59 -7.52
C HIS A 389 26.86 47.29 -7.53
N ILE A 390 27.42 47.02 -8.71
CA ILE A 390 28.86 46.75 -8.93
C ILE A 390 29.45 47.89 -9.76
N ASN A 391 30.39 48.64 -9.17
CA ASN A 391 31.04 49.81 -9.78
C ASN A 391 32.57 49.69 -9.87
N GLN A 392 33.15 48.57 -9.44
CA GLN A 392 34.56 48.23 -9.54
C GLN A 392 34.72 46.71 -9.72
N ASP A 393 35.93 46.24 -10.03
CA ASP A 393 36.24 44.82 -10.14
C ASP A 393 35.80 44.07 -8.88
N THR A 394 34.92 43.08 -9.06
CA THR A 394 34.25 42.38 -7.95
C THR A 394 34.10 40.90 -8.26
N MET A 395 34.45 40.03 -7.30
CA MET A 395 34.06 38.63 -7.32
C MET A 395 32.79 38.44 -6.49
N LEU A 396 31.68 38.19 -7.18
CA LEU A 396 30.39 37.87 -6.57
C LEU A 396 30.26 36.35 -6.40
N LYS A 397 30.07 35.89 -5.16
CA LYS A 397 29.68 34.50 -4.88
C LYS A 397 28.31 34.45 -4.25
N ALA A 398 27.50 33.45 -4.61
CA ALA A 398 26.16 33.28 -4.06
C ALA A 398 25.81 31.82 -3.77
N LYS A 399 24.97 31.61 -2.76
CA LYS A 399 24.43 30.32 -2.35
C LYS A 399 22.98 30.47 -1.92
N ALA A 400 22.14 29.53 -2.35
CA ALA A 400 20.71 29.52 -2.06
C ALA A 400 20.36 28.47 -1.00
N TYR A 401 19.40 28.81 -0.15
CA TYR A 401 18.95 28.04 1.00
C TYR A 401 17.43 27.91 0.98
N LYS A 402 16.92 26.79 1.48
CA LYS A 402 15.50 26.56 1.74
C LYS A 402 15.36 25.61 2.93
N THR A 403 14.40 25.89 3.82
CA THR A 403 14.13 25.05 4.99
C THR A 403 13.88 23.61 4.57
N ASP A 404 14.49 22.65 5.27
CA ASP A 404 14.43 21.21 5.02
C ASP A 404 15.04 20.71 3.70
N TRP A 405 15.73 21.57 2.95
CA TRP A 405 16.46 21.21 1.74
C TRP A 405 17.97 21.25 1.96
N LEU A 406 18.71 20.48 1.17
CA LEU A 406 20.15 20.66 1.08
C LEU A 406 20.44 22.00 0.37
N PRO A 407 21.33 22.86 0.90
CA PRO A 407 21.69 24.12 0.25
C PRO A 407 22.25 23.92 -1.16
N SER A 408 22.16 24.94 -2.00
CA SER A 408 22.73 24.88 -3.35
C SER A 408 24.26 24.77 -3.31
N ASN A 409 24.84 24.34 -4.43
CA ASN A 409 26.25 24.61 -4.68
C ASN A 409 26.49 26.13 -4.73
N VAL A 410 27.71 26.56 -4.40
CA VAL A 410 28.12 27.96 -4.53
C VAL A 410 28.36 28.26 -6.00
N VAL A 411 27.80 29.36 -6.48
CA VAL A 411 28.09 29.92 -7.81
C VAL A 411 28.99 31.15 -7.65
N SER A 412 29.93 31.34 -8.58
CA SER A 412 30.89 32.45 -8.58
C SER A 412 30.87 33.18 -9.91
N ALA A 413 31.00 34.50 -9.89
CA ALA A 413 31.13 35.35 -11.06
C ALA A 413 32.15 36.47 -10.81
N ILE A 414 32.96 36.75 -11.83
CA ILE A 414 33.92 37.85 -11.83
C ILE A 414 33.35 38.94 -12.74
N TYR A 415 33.18 40.13 -12.17
CA TYR A 415 32.78 41.33 -12.88
C TYR A 415 33.97 42.28 -12.93
N GLN A 416 34.37 42.68 -14.14
CA GLN A 416 35.43 43.66 -14.34
C GLN A 416 34.81 44.97 -14.79
N ILE A 417 34.93 46.03 -13.99
CA ILE A 417 34.40 47.35 -14.32
C ILE A 417 35.56 48.21 -14.78
N SER A 418 35.66 48.36 -16.10
CA SER A 418 36.53 49.37 -16.68
C SER A 418 35.77 50.67 -16.65
N SER A 419 36.05 51.53 -15.67
CA SER A 419 35.68 52.94 -15.82
C SER A 419 36.32 53.42 -17.13
N ALA A 420 35.50 53.93 -18.06
CA ALA A 420 36.03 54.91 -18.98
C ALA A 420 36.62 56.00 -18.08
N ASN A 421 37.95 56.12 -18.01
CA ASN A 421 38.58 57.21 -17.29
C ASN A 421 37.82 58.49 -17.64
N GLU A 422 37.21 59.14 -16.65
CA GLU A 422 36.72 60.52 -16.75
C GLU A 422 37.90 61.52 -16.91
N ASP A 423 38.98 61.08 -17.54
CA ASP A 423 40.23 61.82 -17.68
C ASP A 423 40.78 61.72 -19.11
N ASN A 424 39.89 61.68 -20.11
CA ASN A 424 40.28 61.89 -21.50
C ASN A 424 39.29 62.72 -22.33
N LEU A 425 38.68 63.72 -21.72
CA LEU A 425 37.96 64.80 -22.43
C LEU A 425 38.88 66.00 -22.77
N ASN A 426 40.20 65.81 -22.72
CA ASN A 426 41.18 66.85 -23.07
C ASN A 426 42.41 66.31 -23.82
N ALA A 427 42.25 65.30 -24.69
CA ALA A 427 43.12 65.26 -25.86
C ALA A 427 42.77 66.50 -26.71
N PRO A 428 43.72 67.39 -27.06
CA PRO A 428 43.40 68.51 -27.92
C PRO A 428 42.80 67.93 -29.21
N LEU A 429 41.62 68.40 -29.61
CA LEU A 429 41.06 68.07 -30.91
C LEU A 429 42.13 68.41 -31.96
N VAL A 430 42.82 67.43 -32.54
CA VAL A 430 43.82 67.67 -33.58
C VAL A 430 43.10 67.46 -34.90
N THR A 431 43.20 68.46 -35.78
CA THR A 431 42.67 68.31 -37.13
C THR A 431 43.29 67.07 -37.79
N GLY A 432 42.49 66.14 -38.29
CA GLY A 432 43.00 64.88 -38.85
C GLY A 432 41.98 63.74 -38.83
N ILE A 433 42.37 62.58 -39.37
CA ILE A 433 41.55 61.35 -39.35
C ILE A 433 41.69 60.71 -37.97
N GLN A 434 40.62 60.73 -37.17
CA GLN A 434 40.61 60.20 -35.81
C GLN A 434 40.49 58.68 -35.84
N ASN A 435 39.44 58.19 -36.51
CA ASN A 435 39.12 56.77 -36.52
C ASN A 435 38.59 56.33 -37.88
N VAL A 436 38.80 55.05 -38.18
CA VAL A 436 38.19 54.37 -39.33
C VAL A 436 37.82 52.97 -38.85
N TYR A 437 36.54 52.74 -38.57
CA TYR A 437 36.07 51.46 -38.04
C TYR A 437 34.70 51.08 -38.63
N PRO A 438 34.48 49.79 -38.97
CA PRO A 438 35.48 48.71 -39.00
C PRO A 438 36.51 48.88 -40.14
N ASN A 439 37.75 48.43 -39.93
CA ASN A 439 38.79 48.38 -40.95
C ASN A 439 39.77 47.24 -40.63
N PRO A 440 39.73 46.08 -41.30
CA PRO A 440 38.97 45.78 -42.54
C PRO A 440 37.44 45.79 -42.41
N PHE A 441 36.71 46.00 -43.51
CA PHE A 441 35.24 45.98 -43.56
C PHE A 441 34.69 45.28 -44.81
N THR A 442 33.49 44.69 -44.73
CA THR A 442 32.81 43.95 -45.82
C THR A 442 31.56 44.66 -46.38
N GLY A 443 31.09 45.72 -45.71
CA GLY A 443 29.86 46.42 -46.07
C GLY A 443 29.99 47.93 -45.99
N CYS A 444 30.29 48.46 -44.81
CA CYS A 444 30.51 49.89 -44.61
C CYS A 444 31.59 50.11 -43.56
N THR A 445 32.40 51.15 -43.74
CA THR A 445 33.27 51.70 -42.70
C THR A 445 32.81 53.10 -42.35
N THR A 446 32.91 53.42 -41.07
CA THR A 446 32.69 54.76 -40.53
C THR A 446 34.03 55.48 -40.48
N ILE A 447 34.14 56.62 -41.13
CA ILE A 447 35.33 57.48 -41.16
C ILE A 447 35.06 58.67 -40.26
N GLU A 448 35.85 58.81 -39.20
CA GLU A 448 35.74 59.90 -38.24
C GLU A 448 36.91 60.87 -38.44
N ILE A 449 36.58 62.12 -38.77
CA ILE A 449 37.54 63.21 -38.97
C ILE A 449 37.30 64.32 -37.95
N ALA A 450 38.35 65.04 -37.58
CA ALA A 450 38.27 66.19 -36.70
C ALA A 450 38.76 67.46 -37.41
N ILE A 451 38.11 68.59 -37.13
CA ILE A 451 38.53 69.94 -37.54
C ILE A 451 38.55 70.84 -36.30
N LYS A 452 39.75 71.24 -35.85
CA LYS A 452 39.99 71.91 -34.57
C LYS A 452 39.47 73.34 -34.48
N GLU A 453 39.89 74.18 -35.43
CA GLU A 453 39.94 75.64 -35.21
C GLU A 453 38.56 76.31 -35.40
N TYR A 454 38.10 76.39 -36.64
CA TYR A 454 36.83 77.00 -37.06
C TYR A 454 36.22 76.17 -38.18
N PRO A 455 34.94 76.38 -38.56
CA PRO A 455 34.34 75.65 -39.67
C PRO A 455 35.17 75.83 -40.95
N GLN A 456 35.75 74.74 -41.46
CA GLN A 456 36.57 74.75 -42.68
C GLN A 456 35.97 73.80 -43.71
N ASN A 457 36.08 74.20 -44.97
CA ASN A 457 35.77 73.32 -46.08
C ASN A 457 36.77 72.17 -46.08
N TYR A 458 36.26 70.95 -46.13
CA TYR A 458 37.06 69.75 -46.20
C TYR A 458 36.76 68.92 -47.44
N LEU A 459 37.72 68.09 -47.79
CA LEU A 459 37.69 67.18 -48.92
C LEU A 459 38.20 65.81 -48.48
N LEU A 460 37.33 64.81 -48.53
CA LEU A 460 37.66 63.42 -48.28
C LEU A 460 37.67 62.69 -49.62
N LYS A 461 38.78 62.08 -49.99
CA LYS A 461 38.93 61.30 -51.23
C LYS A 461 39.39 59.91 -50.90
N ILE A 462 38.93 58.94 -51.68
CA ILE A 462 39.35 57.56 -51.58
C ILE A 462 39.99 57.17 -52.91
N TYR A 463 41.17 56.58 -52.85
CA TYR A 463 41.95 56.15 -53.99
C TYR A 463 42.13 54.64 -53.97
N ASN A 464 42.16 54.02 -55.15
CA ASN A 464 42.65 52.64 -55.27
C ASN A 464 44.19 52.61 -55.25
N ILE A 465 44.79 51.41 -55.22
CA ILE A 465 46.26 51.24 -55.23
C ILE A 465 46.96 51.76 -56.50
N LYS A 466 46.22 52.03 -57.59
CA LYS A 466 46.77 52.65 -58.82
C LYS A 466 46.81 54.18 -58.74
N GLY A 467 46.30 54.77 -57.65
CA GLY A 467 46.20 56.22 -57.47
C GLY A 467 44.99 56.84 -58.15
N GLU A 468 44.03 56.04 -58.64
CA GLU A 468 42.79 56.55 -59.23
C GLU A 468 41.78 56.90 -58.12
N GLN A 469 41.17 58.09 -58.19
CA GLN A 469 40.14 58.51 -57.25
C GLN A 469 38.85 57.74 -57.50
N VAL A 470 38.37 56.99 -56.51
CA VAL A 470 37.15 56.19 -56.61
C VAL A 470 35.94 56.85 -55.95
N ARG A 471 36.12 57.53 -54.81
CA ARG A 471 35.03 58.19 -54.07
C ARG A 471 35.48 59.55 -53.54
N GLN A 472 34.55 60.50 -53.46
CA GLN A 472 34.78 61.81 -52.87
C GLN A 472 33.61 62.27 -52.00
N PHE A 473 33.93 62.88 -50.87
CA PHE A 473 33.00 63.62 -50.01
C PHE A 473 33.58 65.01 -49.74
N ASN A 474 32.72 66.01 -49.63
CA ASN A 474 33.10 67.37 -49.28
C ASN A 474 32.03 68.01 -48.41
N GLY A 475 32.43 69.00 -47.62
CA GLY A 475 31.53 69.72 -46.73
C GLY A 475 32.25 70.83 -46.00
N SER A 476 31.54 71.53 -45.11
CA SER A 476 32.10 72.52 -44.19
C SER A 476 31.67 72.17 -42.79
N ALA A 477 32.63 72.00 -41.88
CA ALA A 477 32.32 71.61 -40.51
C ALA A 477 33.42 71.98 -39.51
N LYS A 478 33.06 71.98 -38.23
CA LYS A 478 33.95 72.13 -37.07
C LYS A 478 33.64 70.99 -36.09
N GLY A 479 34.65 70.48 -35.41
CA GLY A 479 34.48 69.36 -34.47
C GLY A 479 34.70 68.01 -35.14
N ILE A 480 34.18 66.97 -34.50
CA ILE A 480 34.22 65.60 -35.02
C ILE A 480 33.07 65.41 -36.02
N ILE A 481 33.39 64.91 -37.21
CA ILE A 481 32.43 64.58 -38.26
C ILE A 481 32.60 63.12 -38.66
N THR A 482 31.47 62.48 -38.90
CA THR A 482 31.40 61.09 -39.31
C THR A 482 30.93 60.99 -40.76
N GLN A 483 31.71 60.29 -41.58
CA GLN A 483 31.37 59.96 -42.96
C GLN A 483 31.38 58.44 -43.16
N ASN A 484 30.25 57.90 -43.61
CA ASN A 484 30.14 56.48 -43.93
C ASN A 484 30.55 56.23 -45.38
N TRP A 485 31.34 55.17 -45.60
CA TRP A 485 31.67 54.67 -46.93
C TRP A 485 31.37 53.19 -47.05
N ASP A 486 30.56 52.85 -48.05
CA ASP A 486 30.00 51.52 -48.31
C ASP A 486 30.79 50.71 -49.34
N GLY A 487 32.03 51.11 -49.62
CA GLY A 487 32.88 50.43 -50.62
C GLY A 487 32.44 50.68 -52.07
N THR A 488 31.68 51.74 -52.36
CA THR A 488 31.27 52.10 -53.73
C THR A 488 32.07 53.28 -54.32
N ASP A 489 32.12 53.36 -55.66
CA ASP A 489 32.67 54.52 -56.39
C ASP A 489 31.68 55.71 -56.44
N ASN A 490 32.06 56.85 -57.02
CA ASN A 490 31.18 58.02 -57.18
C ASN A 490 29.92 57.78 -58.05
N LYS A 491 29.87 56.69 -58.81
CA LYS A 491 28.71 56.29 -59.62
C LYS A 491 27.83 55.26 -58.89
N GLY A 492 28.21 54.86 -57.67
CA GLY A 492 27.51 53.86 -56.86
C GLY A 492 27.86 52.41 -57.20
N ASN A 493 28.88 52.16 -58.04
CA ASN A 493 29.31 50.79 -58.34
C ASN A 493 30.13 50.22 -57.19
N LYS A 494 29.90 48.95 -56.84
CA LYS A 494 30.73 48.25 -55.86
C LYS A 494 32.16 48.09 -56.35
N LEU A 495 33.11 48.39 -55.47
CA LEU A 495 34.53 48.23 -55.72
C LEU A 495 34.99 46.83 -55.29
N ALA A 496 36.11 46.37 -55.87
CA ALA A 496 36.68 45.07 -55.54
C ALA A 496 37.28 45.05 -54.12
N ALA A 497 37.31 43.88 -53.49
CA ALA A 497 38.05 43.68 -52.26
C ALA A 497 39.54 44.04 -52.47
N GLY A 498 40.13 44.77 -51.53
CA GLY A 498 41.49 45.25 -51.65
C GLY A 498 41.83 46.42 -50.73
N VAL A 499 43.05 46.94 -50.93
CA VAL A 499 43.55 48.09 -50.18
C VAL A 499 43.16 49.38 -50.89
N TYR A 500 42.65 50.34 -50.14
CA TYR A 500 42.35 51.70 -50.59
C TYR A 500 43.07 52.71 -49.71
N LEU A 501 43.28 53.92 -50.24
CA LEU A 501 43.89 55.02 -49.51
C LEU A 501 42.85 56.12 -49.29
N LEU A 502 42.53 56.37 -48.03
CA LEU A 502 41.78 57.55 -47.61
C LEU A 502 42.70 58.76 -47.59
N TYR A 503 42.25 59.86 -48.16
CA TYR A 503 42.91 61.15 -48.17
C TYR A 503 41.94 62.20 -47.63
N PHE A 504 42.31 62.89 -46.56
CA PHE A 504 41.54 63.95 -45.94
C PHE A 504 42.31 65.26 -46.06
N GLN A 505 41.71 66.27 -46.68
CA GLN A 505 42.29 67.59 -46.84
C GLN A 505 41.37 68.65 -46.23
N VAL A 506 41.97 69.58 -45.50
CA VAL A 506 41.29 70.71 -44.88
C VAL A 506 42.27 71.88 -44.77
N GLY A 507 41.95 73.00 -45.41
CA GLY A 507 42.91 74.09 -45.63
C GLY A 507 44.17 73.60 -46.39
N SER A 508 45.35 73.90 -45.83
CA SER A 508 46.66 73.43 -46.33
C SER A 508 47.08 72.05 -45.79
N ASN A 509 46.34 71.50 -44.82
CA ASN A 509 46.70 70.24 -44.17
C ASN A 509 46.10 69.04 -44.93
N HIS A 510 46.86 67.95 -44.98
CA HIS A 510 46.44 66.69 -45.59
C HIS A 510 46.83 65.51 -44.71
N TYR A 511 45.95 64.51 -44.65
CA TYR A 511 46.09 63.30 -43.84
C TYR A 511 45.72 62.10 -44.68
N THR A 512 46.40 60.98 -44.46
CA THR A 512 46.08 59.73 -45.18
C THR A 512 45.89 58.56 -44.22
N ARG A 513 45.05 57.62 -44.62
CA ARG A 513 44.86 56.36 -43.88
C ARG A 513 44.58 55.20 -44.82
N LYS A 514 45.13 54.03 -44.52
CA LYS A 514 44.84 52.80 -45.24
C LYS A 514 43.43 52.31 -44.91
N LEU A 515 42.66 51.93 -45.92
CA LEU A 515 41.38 51.24 -45.82
C LEU A 515 41.52 49.83 -46.42
N ILE A 516 40.87 48.84 -45.83
CA ILE A 516 40.86 47.45 -46.32
C ILE A 516 39.40 47.02 -46.51
N LEU A 517 38.99 46.91 -47.77
CA LEU A 517 37.68 46.37 -48.16
C LEU A 517 37.83 44.87 -48.40
N GLN A 518 36.96 44.05 -47.81
CA GLN A 518 36.96 42.59 -47.91
C GLN A 518 35.78 42.06 -48.71
#